data_AF-A0A8C9P1V1-F1
#
_entry.id   AF-A0A8C9P1V1-F1
#
_cell.length_a   1.000
_cell.length_b   1.000
_cell.length_c   1.000
_cell.angle_alpha   90.00
_cell.angle_beta   90.00
_cell.angle_gamma   90.00
#
_symmetry.space_group_name_H-M   'P 1'
#
loop_
_entity.id
_entity.type
_entity.pdbx_description
1 polymer ?
#
loop_
_entity_poly.entity_id
_entity_poly.type
_entity_poly.pdbx_seq_one_letter_code
_entity_poly.pdbx_strand_id
1 'polypeptide(L)'
;MASRLLRGAGALAAQGLRAWGPNGVAAVRSMSSRGGIPTDDEQATGLEREVLMAAKKGLDPYNILAPKAASGTKEDPNLVPSITNKRIVGCICEEDNSAVIWFWLHKGETQRCPNCGTHYKLVPHQFAH
;
A
#
# COMPACT_ATOMS: atom_id res chain seq x y z
N MET A 1 -72.94 4.38 -12.10
CA MET A 1 -73.00 5.74 -11.49
C MET A 1 -72.61 5.59 -10.01
N ALA A 2 -71.82 6.53 -9.47
CA ALA A 2 -71.15 6.55 -8.15
C ALA A 2 -69.77 5.86 -8.14
N SER A 3 -68.67 6.58 -8.42
CA SER A 3 -67.96 7.51 -7.52
C SER A 3 -67.42 6.84 -6.26
N ARG A 4 -66.08 6.74 -6.19
CA ARG A 4 -65.28 6.80 -4.96
C ARG A 4 -63.82 7.07 -5.33
N LEU A 5 -63.46 8.35 -5.30
CA LEU A 5 -62.09 8.80 -5.05
C LEU A 5 -61.68 8.34 -3.65
N LEU A 6 -60.44 7.89 -3.47
CA LEU A 6 -59.64 8.11 -2.26
C LEU A 6 -58.16 7.77 -2.52
N ARG A 7 -57.39 8.85 -2.67
CA ARG A 7 -56.02 9.11 -2.22
C ARG A 7 -55.24 7.91 -1.62
N GLY A 8 -54.26 7.41 -2.37
CA GLY A 8 -53.12 6.68 -1.83
C GLY A 8 -51.89 7.59 -1.75
N ALA A 9 -51.34 7.76 -0.55
CA ALA A 9 -50.21 8.62 -0.24
C ALA A 9 -48.91 8.17 -0.92
N GLY A 10 -48.16 9.12 -1.47
CA GLY A 10 -46.79 8.89 -1.94
C GLY A 10 -45.88 8.56 -0.77
N ALA A 11 -45.23 7.40 -0.82
CA ALA A 11 -44.14 7.07 0.08
C ALA A 11 -42.89 7.85 -0.36
N LEU A 12 -42.48 8.85 0.43
CA LEU A 12 -41.14 9.42 0.32
C LEU A 12 -40.14 8.34 0.72
N ALA A 13 -39.35 7.87 -0.24
CA ALA A 13 -38.18 7.04 0.04
C ALA A 13 -37.17 7.88 0.83
N ALA A 14 -37.12 7.68 2.15
CA ALA A 14 -36.04 8.19 2.97
C ALA A 14 -34.75 7.50 2.53
N GLN A 15 -33.88 8.23 1.84
CA GLN A 15 -32.51 7.78 1.59
C GLN A 15 -31.82 7.70 2.96
N GLY A 16 -31.65 6.48 3.47
CA GLY A 16 -30.90 6.23 4.67
C GLY A 16 -29.47 6.74 4.49
N LEU A 17 -29.11 7.74 5.29
CA LEU A 17 -27.72 8.11 5.52
C LEU A 17 -27.00 6.85 5.99
N ARG A 18 -26.07 6.34 5.18
CA ARG A 18 -25.15 5.31 5.64
C ARG A 18 -24.31 5.93 6.73
N ALA A 19 -24.60 5.57 7.98
CA ALA A 19 -23.76 5.88 9.11
C ALA A 19 -22.36 5.35 8.82
N TRP A 20 -21.36 6.24 8.79
CA TRP A 20 -19.97 5.84 8.86
C TRP A 20 -19.78 5.05 10.17
N GLY A 21 -19.27 3.82 10.06
CA GLY A 21 -19.01 2.96 11.21
C GLY A 21 -18.00 3.58 12.20
N PRO A 22 -17.99 3.12 13.46
CA PRO A 22 -17.32 3.79 14.58
C PRO A 22 -15.79 3.65 14.61
N ASN A 23 -15.15 3.19 13.53
CA ASN A 23 -13.72 2.88 13.53
C ASN A 23 -12.80 4.07 13.19
N GLY A 24 -13.35 5.27 12.99
CA GLY A 24 -12.57 6.49 12.88
C GLY A 24 -12.27 7.07 14.26
N VAL A 25 -11.44 6.41 15.07
CA VAL A 25 -10.88 7.06 16.26
C VAL A 25 -9.92 8.13 15.76
N ALA A 26 -10.41 9.36 15.64
CA ALA A 26 -9.54 10.51 15.47
C ALA A 26 -8.59 10.53 16.68
N ALA A 27 -7.32 10.22 16.44
CA ALA A 27 -6.30 10.28 17.49
C ALA A 27 -6.31 11.69 18.08
N VAL A 28 -6.77 11.82 19.32
CA VAL A 28 -6.70 13.07 20.08
C VAL A 28 -5.23 13.37 20.27
N ARG A 29 -4.77 14.48 19.69
CA ARG A 29 -3.36 14.89 19.76
C ARG A 29 -3.05 15.35 21.17
N SER A 30 -2.02 14.75 21.77
CA SER A 30 -1.43 15.29 23.00
C SER A 30 -0.73 16.59 22.64
N MET A 31 -1.33 17.74 22.97
CA MET A 31 -0.54 18.96 23.11
C MET A 31 0.46 18.72 24.24
N SER A 32 1.73 19.10 24.06
CA SER A 32 2.79 18.98 25.08
C SER A 32 2.40 19.78 26.33
N SER A 33 1.64 19.15 27.23
CA SER A 33 0.96 19.82 28.33
C SER A 33 1.89 20.16 29.50
N ARG A 34 3.21 19.92 29.37
CA ARG A 34 4.16 19.96 30.48
C ARG A 34 5.50 20.66 30.19
N GLY A 35 5.60 21.40 29.08
CA GLY A 35 6.87 22.03 28.65
C GLY A 35 7.88 21.02 28.09
N GLY A 36 8.90 21.50 27.37
CA GLY A 36 9.92 20.68 26.68
C GLY A 36 9.78 20.64 25.15
N ILE A 37 10.77 20.06 24.47
CA ILE A 37 10.78 19.85 23.01
C ILE A 37 10.06 18.51 22.72
N PRO A 38 8.98 18.50 21.91
CA PRO A 38 8.26 17.28 21.56
C PRO A 38 9.13 16.26 20.81
N THR A 39 8.87 14.98 21.01
CA THR A 39 9.50 13.89 20.25
C THR A 39 8.71 13.55 18.98
N ASP A 40 9.36 12.91 18.01
CA ASP A 40 8.71 12.50 16.76
C ASP A 40 7.55 11.51 17.00
N ASP A 41 7.63 10.69 18.05
CA ASP A 41 6.54 9.78 18.40
C ASP A 41 5.24 10.50 18.79
N GLU A 42 5.39 11.68 19.38
CA GLU A 42 4.29 12.51 19.88
C GLU A 42 3.75 13.41 18.77
N GLN A 43 4.62 13.95 17.91
CA GLN A 43 4.26 15.03 17.00
C GLN A 43 4.36 14.68 15.50
N ALA A 44 5.13 13.67 15.09
CA ALA A 44 5.21 13.28 13.69
C ALA A 44 3.83 12.89 13.14
N THR A 45 3.57 13.30 11.90
CA THR A 45 2.24 13.21 11.27
C THR A 45 2.37 12.81 9.80
N GLY A 46 1.26 12.31 9.21
CA GLY A 46 1.22 11.90 7.82
C GLY A 46 2.23 10.80 7.50
N LEU A 47 2.85 10.90 6.32
CA LEU A 47 3.79 9.90 5.82
C LEU A 47 4.99 9.69 6.76
N GLU A 48 5.45 10.75 7.43
CA GLU A 48 6.55 10.67 8.39
C GLU A 48 6.20 9.72 9.54
N ARG A 49 5.01 9.88 10.14
CA ARG A 49 4.53 8.98 11.21
C ARG A 49 4.36 7.55 10.71
N GLU A 50 3.82 7.38 9.50
CA GLU A 50 3.59 6.05 8.92
C GLU A 50 4.90 5.30 8.69
N VAL A 51 5.91 5.97 8.12
CA VAL A 51 7.26 5.43 7.95
C VAL A 51 7.89 5.10 9.31
N LEU A 52 7.81 6.01 10.28
CA LEU A 52 8.36 5.80 11.63
C LEU A 52 7.76 4.56 12.30
N MET A 53 6.43 4.43 12.23
CA MET A 53 5.71 3.30 12.84
C MET A 53 5.95 1.99 12.09
N ALA A 54 6.11 2.02 10.77
CA ALA A 54 6.45 0.85 9.97
C ALA A 54 7.88 0.37 10.27
N ALA A 55 8.84 1.28 10.34
CA ALA A 55 10.23 1.00 10.67
C ALA A 55 10.36 0.36 12.07
N LYS A 56 9.60 0.85 13.05
CA LYS A 56 9.53 0.25 14.40
C LYS A 56 9.01 -1.20 14.40
N LYS A 57 8.19 -1.57 13.41
CA LYS A 57 7.70 -2.95 13.21
C LYS A 57 8.63 -3.78 12.32
N GLY A 58 9.75 -3.23 11.87
CA GLY A 58 10.66 -3.88 10.91
C GLY A 58 10.07 -4.02 9.50
N LEU A 59 9.08 -3.20 9.15
CA LEU A 59 8.44 -3.18 7.84
C LEU A 59 8.93 -1.99 7.01
N ASP A 60 9.00 -2.17 5.70
CA ASP A 60 9.37 -1.11 4.75
C ASP A 60 8.35 -1.00 3.60
N PRO A 61 7.13 -0.51 3.88
CA PRO A 61 6.10 -0.37 2.85
C PRO A 61 6.48 0.70 1.81
N TYR A 62 7.29 1.68 2.20
CA TYR A 62 7.68 2.82 1.35
C TYR A 62 8.99 2.61 0.57
N ASN A 63 9.55 1.40 0.59
CA ASN A 63 10.74 1.00 -0.19
C ASN A 63 11.96 1.92 0.08
N ILE A 64 12.21 2.25 1.34
CA ILE A 64 13.36 3.06 1.77
C ILE A 64 14.64 2.23 1.75
N LEU A 65 14.54 0.93 2.05
CA LEU A 65 15.67 0.01 2.09
C LEU A 65 15.84 -0.70 0.76
N ALA A 66 17.10 -1.04 0.44
CA ALA A 66 17.39 -1.92 -0.68
C ALA A 66 16.76 -3.31 -0.43
N PRO A 67 16.04 -3.88 -1.41
CA PRO A 67 15.45 -5.20 -1.27
C PRO A 67 16.53 -6.27 -1.14
N LYS A 68 16.29 -7.28 -0.31
CA LYS A 68 17.19 -8.44 -0.21
C LYS A 68 17.06 -9.30 -1.45
N ALA A 69 18.18 -9.65 -2.07
CA ALA A 69 18.22 -10.57 -3.20
C ALA A 69 17.89 -11.99 -2.74
N ALA A 70 17.03 -12.68 -3.50
CA ALA A 70 16.83 -14.13 -3.41
C ALA A 70 17.88 -14.86 -4.28
N SER A 71 17.87 -16.19 -4.32
CA SER A 71 18.78 -16.95 -5.20
C SER A 71 18.56 -16.68 -6.69
N GLY A 72 17.35 -16.22 -7.07
CA GLY A 72 17.04 -15.87 -8.45
C GLY A 72 16.76 -17.07 -9.36
N THR A 73 16.56 -18.24 -8.76
CA THR A 73 16.17 -19.48 -9.43
C THR A 73 14.68 -19.50 -9.76
N LYS A 74 14.22 -20.49 -10.53
CA LYS A 74 12.80 -20.60 -10.88
C LYS A 74 11.95 -20.92 -9.65
N GLU A 75 12.52 -21.71 -8.74
CA GLU A 75 11.94 -22.18 -7.49
C GLU A 75 11.97 -21.10 -6.41
N ASP A 76 13.03 -20.28 -6.39
CA ASP A 76 13.22 -19.16 -5.46
C ASP A 76 13.50 -17.85 -6.22
N PRO A 77 12.45 -17.27 -6.87
CA PRO A 77 12.57 -16.03 -7.62
C PRO A 77 12.62 -14.81 -6.70
N ASN A 78 13.18 -13.71 -7.19
CA ASN A 78 13.12 -12.43 -6.50
C ASN A 78 11.67 -11.92 -6.45
N LEU A 79 11.11 -11.84 -5.24
CA LEU A 79 9.75 -11.34 -5.03
C LEU A 79 9.75 -9.81 -5.10
N VAL A 80 8.94 -9.26 -5.99
CA VAL A 80 8.86 -7.82 -6.24
C VAL A 80 7.47 -7.32 -5.82
N PRO A 81 7.34 -6.66 -4.65
CA PRO A 81 6.08 -6.13 -4.18
C PRO A 81 5.56 -5.03 -5.10
N SER A 82 4.28 -5.03 -5.43
CA SER A 82 3.67 -3.98 -6.26
C SER A 82 2.21 -3.75 -5.89
N ILE A 83 1.82 -2.48 -5.85
CA ILE A 83 0.43 -2.06 -5.69
C ILE A 83 -0.37 -2.15 -7.00
N THR A 84 0.32 -2.26 -8.13
CA THR A 84 -0.31 -2.39 -9.45
C THR A 84 0.07 -3.71 -10.12
N ASN A 85 -0.49 -3.96 -11.31
CA ASN A 85 -0.23 -5.15 -12.11
C ASN A 85 1.14 -5.13 -12.82
N LYS A 86 1.97 -4.09 -12.66
CA LYS A 86 3.35 -4.07 -13.18
C LYS A 86 4.27 -3.15 -12.39
N ARG A 87 5.55 -3.48 -12.29
CA ARG A 87 6.60 -2.66 -11.65
C ARG A 87 7.87 -2.69 -12.49
N ILE A 88 8.58 -1.56 -12.57
CA ILE A 88 9.90 -1.51 -13.21
C ILE A 88 10.91 -2.21 -12.30
N VAL A 89 11.69 -3.13 -12.87
CA VAL A 89 12.80 -3.81 -12.20
C VAL A 89 14.10 -3.38 -12.85
N GLY A 90 15.08 -3.03 -12.00
CA GLY A 90 16.47 -2.85 -12.40
C GLY A 90 17.29 -4.03 -11.91
N CYS A 91 17.92 -4.76 -12.83
CA CYS A 91 18.79 -5.89 -12.52
C CYS A 91 20.25 -5.48 -12.71
N ILE A 92 21.02 -5.52 -11.62
CA ILE A 92 22.49 -5.48 -11.64
C ILE A 92 22.93 -6.94 -11.73
N CYS A 93 23.40 -7.37 -12.90
CA CYS A 93 23.58 -8.80 -13.20
C CYS A 93 24.75 -9.45 -12.44
N GLU A 94 25.76 -8.64 -12.10
CA GLU A 94 26.97 -9.02 -11.37
C GLU A 94 27.32 -7.82 -10.48
N GLU A 95 27.98 -8.04 -9.34
CA GLU A 95 28.19 -7.02 -8.30
C GLU A 95 28.86 -5.73 -8.84
N ASP A 96 29.87 -5.88 -9.70
CA ASP A 96 30.65 -4.76 -10.24
C ASP A 96 30.11 -4.19 -11.57
N ASN A 97 28.92 -4.61 -12.01
CA ASN A 97 28.34 -4.10 -13.25
C ASN A 97 27.97 -2.61 -13.14
N SER A 98 28.48 -1.81 -14.07
CA SER A 98 28.20 -0.38 -14.18
C SER A 98 26.86 -0.07 -14.88
N ALA A 99 26.27 -1.05 -15.56
CA ALA A 99 25.02 -0.92 -16.28
C ALA A 99 23.88 -1.70 -15.60
N VAL A 100 22.74 -1.03 -15.41
CA VAL A 100 21.51 -1.64 -14.89
C VAL A 100 20.61 -2.04 -16.05
N ILE A 101 20.14 -3.29 -16.03
CA ILE A 101 19.19 -3.79 -17.01
C ILE A 101 17.77 -3.52 -16.54
N TRP A 102 17.03 -2.69 -17.28
CA TRP A 102 15.68 -2.26 -16.92
C TRP A 102 14.62 -2.99 -17.74
N PHE A 103 13.57 -3.46 -17.07
CA PHE A 103 12.41 -4.07 -17.75
C PHE A 103 11.13 -3.95 -16.90
N TRP A 104 9.98 -4.07 -17.57
CA TRP A 104 8.68 -4.17 -16.90
C TRP A 104 8.44 -5.60 -16.42
N LEU A 105 8.24 -5.75 -15.11
CA LEU A 105 7.74 -6.97 -14.50
C LEU A 105 6.23 -6.86 -14.37
N HIS A 106 5.50 -7.79 -14.96
CA HIS A 106 4.05 -7.88 -14.99
C HIS A 106 3.54 -8.91 -13.98
N LYS A 107 2.29 -8.72 -13.54
CA LYS A 107 1.56 -9.69 -12.76
C LYS A 107 1.33 -10.95 -13.60
N GLY A 108 1.56 -12.11 -13.02
CA GLY A 108 1.37 -13.40 -13.70
C GLY A 108 2.53 -14.32 -13.40
N GLU A 109 3.00 -15.02 -14.42
CA GLU A 109 4.13 -15.95 -14.33
C GLU A 109 5.45 -15.24 -13.97
N THR A 110 6.40 -16.02 -13.49
CA THR A 110 7.76 -15.54 -13.19
C THR A 110 8.44 -15.12 -14.48
N GLN A 111 8.99 -13.92 -14.52
CA GLN A 111 9.74 -13.40 -15.67
C GLN A 111 11.23 -13.39 -15.36
N ARG A 112 12.05 -13.28 -16.42
CA ARG A 112 13.51 -13.34 -16.31
C ARG A 112 14.13 -12.03 -16.76
N CYS A 113 15.26 -11.67 -16.14
CA CYS A 113 16.13 -10.62 -16.65
C CYS A 113 16.57 -10.99 -18.08
N PRO A 114 16.47 -10.07 -19.06
CA PRO A 114 16.83 -10.37 -20.45
C PRO A 114 18.33 -10.59 -20.67
N ASN A 115 19.18 -10.23 -19.70
CA ASN A 115 20.64 -10.40 -19.77
C ASN A 115 21.11 -11.66 -19.03
N CYS A 116 21.00 -11.70 -17.69
CA CYS A 116 21.52 -12.82 -16.89
C CYS A 116 20.51 -13.96 -16.66
N GLY A 117 19.24 -13.76 -16.98
CA GLY A 117 18.21 -14.79 -16.80
C GLY A 117 17.72 -15.01 -15.37
N THR A 118 18.12 -14.18 -14.40
CA THR A 118 17.61 -14.18 -13.02
C THR A 118 16.08 -14.03 -12.99
N HIS A 119 15.42 -14.81 -12.13
CA HIS A 119 13.96 -14.86 -12.03
C HIS A 119 13.40 -13.79 -11.08
N TYR A 120 12.27 -13.21 -11.48
CA TYR A 120 11.51 -12.21 -10.74
C TYR A 120 10.01 -12.54 -10.77
N LYS A 121 9.35 -12.39 -9.63
CA LYS A 121 7.91 -12.64 -9.49
C LYS A 121 7.24 -11.43 -8.87
N LEU A 122 6.25 -10.87 -9.56
CA LEU A 122 5.46 -9.77 -9.01
C LEU A 122 4.52 -10.31 -7.93
N VAL A 123 4.60 -9.74 -6.72
CA VAL A 123 3.70 -10.08 -5.60
C VAL A 123 2.82 -8.87 -5.25
N PRO A 124 1.53 -9.08 -4.97
CA PRO A 124 0.66 -8.00 -4.58
C PRO A 124 1.13 -7.40 -3.24
N HIS A 125 1.24 -6.08 -3.19
CA HIS A 125 1.51 -5.34 -1.96
C HIS A 125 0.28 -4.50 -1.62
N GLN A 126 -0.25 -4.67 -0.42
CA GLN A 126 -1.34 -3.84 0.09
C GLN A 126 -0.76 -2.82 1.08
N PHE A 127 -1.03 -1.54 0.83
CA PHE A 127 -0.86 -0.51 1.84
C PHE A 127 -2.11 -0.47 2.71
N ALA A 128 -1.93 -0.56 4.02
CA ALA A 128 -2.94 -0.16 4.98
C ALA A 128 -2.59 1.26 5.42
N HIS A 129 -3.35 2.24 4.95
CA HIS A 129 -3.40 3.56 5.57
C HIS A 129 -4.56 3.56 6.56
#